data_AF-H1G6U5-F1
#
_entry.id   AF-H1G6U5-F1
#
_cell.length_a   1.000
_cell.length_b   1.000
_cell.length_c   1.000
_cell.angle_alpha   90.00
_cell.angle_beta   90.00
_cell.angle_gamma   90.00
#
_symmetry.space_group_name_H-M   'P 1'
#
loop_
_entity.id
_entity.type
_entity.pdbx_description
1 polymer ?
#
loop_
_entity_poly.entity_id
_entity_poly.type
_entity_poly.pdbx_seq_one_letter_code
_entity_poly.pdbx_strand_id
1 'polypeptide(L)'
;MVITLPMVLWLGGCATSTDPREGGLLGGIQGLGSGAYDARVQEREARLEALRRTQQELEGERSDLETRRAEQTRQVAAERARLQRLDGDVASLDREVAALSAQHGRGDQRVRELQSRLAALKQQMGRQQSALDALEGDGLGDSDADLRRRQLEQQRQALQQEYELLMQLSLELAR
;
A
#
# COMPACT_ATOMS: atom_id res chain seq x y z
N MET A 1 -86.11 -38.78 63.13
CA MET A 1 -85.74 -38.13 64.42
C MET A 1 -84.88 -39.12 65.20
N VAL A 2 -83.72 -38.84 65.78
CA VAL A 2 -82.91 -37.64 66.02
C VAL A 2 -81.54 -38.18 66.48
N ILE A 3 -80.45 -37.61 65.93
CA ILE A 3 -79.09 -37.38 66.48
C ILE A 3 -78.25 -38.56 66.99
N THR A 4 -77.12 -38.79 66.31
CA THR A 4 -75.79 -38.99 66.93
C THR A 4 -74.70 -38.38 66.03
N LEU A 5 -74.01 -37.35 66.54
CA LEU A 5 -72.67 -36.94 66.10
C LEU A 5 -71.67 -37.80 66.90
N PRO A 6 -70.49 -38.20 66.37
CA PRO A 6 -69.32 -37.36 66.64
C PRO A 6 -68.14 -37.48 65.63
N MET A 7 -67.17 -36.58 65.86
CA MET A 7 -65.72 -36.84 65.81
C MET A 7 -64.95 -36.73 64.47
N VAL A 8 -64.39 -35.54 64.28
CA VAL A 8 -62.95 -35.26 64.05
C VAL A 8 -62.11 -36.34 63.34
N LEU A 9 -61.59 -36.00 62.15
CA LEU A 9 -60.21 -36.34 61.79
C LEU A 9 -59.67 -35.32 60.75
N TRP A 10 -59.26 -34.15 61.24
CA TRP A 10 -58.41 -33.24 60.46
C TRP A 10 -56.98 -33.77 60.53
N LEU A 11 -56.58 -34.59 59.55
CA LEU A 11 -55.19 -34.89 59.28
C LEU A 11 -54.56 -33.65 58.62
N GLY A 12 -53.99 -32.78 59.45
CA GLY A 12 -53.07 -31.75 59.01
C GLY A 12 -51.80 -32.40 58.46
N GLY A 13 -51.67 -32.45 57.14
CA GLY A 13 -50.40 -32.75 56.49
C GLY A 13 -49.40 -31.65 56.83
N CYS A 14 -48.46 -31.95 57.72
CA CYS A 14 -47.30 -31.09 57.94
C CYS A 14 -46.52 -31.01 56.62
N ALA A 15 -46.36 -29.81 56.08
CA ALA A 15 -45.44 -29.54 55.00
C ALA A 15 -44.03 -29.87 55.48
N THR A 16 -43.50 -31.02 55.08
CA THR A 16 -42.13 -31.43 55.39
C THR A 16 -41.21 -30.58 54.52
N SER A 17 -40.68 -29.48 55.05
CA SER A 17 -39.52 -28.83 54.43
C SER A 17 -38.37 -29.82 54.53
N THR A 18 -37.81 -30.24 53.39
CA THR A 18 -36.64 -31.12 53.32
C THR A 18 -35.33 -30.36 53.53
N ASP A 19 -35.39 -29.10 53.98
CA ASP A 19 -34.24 -28.32 54.39
C ASP A 19 -33.88 -28.60 55.86
N PRO A 20 -32.76 -29.30 56.15
CA PRO A 20 -32.34 -29.59 57.51
C PRO A 20 -31.90 -28.34 58.29
N ARG A 21 -31.68 -27.21 57.59
CA ARG A 21 -31.38 -25.92 58.24
C ARG A 21 -32.62 -25.26 58.81
N GLU A 22 -33.80 -25.56 58.26
CA GLU A 22 -35.09 -25.06 58.73
C GLU A 22 -35.74 -25.99 59.77
N GLY A 23 -35.39 -27.30 59.77
CA GLY A 23 -35.98 -28.32 60.64
C GLY A 23 -35.31 -28.59 62.00
N GLY A 24 -34.28 -27.82 62.37
CA GLY A 24 -33.53 -28.05 63.63
C GLY A 24 -32.89 -29.44 63.74
N LEU A 25 -32.58 -29.89 64.97
CA LEU A 25 -31.88 -31.16 65.25
C LEU A 25 -32.63 -32.39 64.67
N LEU A 26 -33.97 -32.40 64.70
CA LEU A 26 -34.79 -33.49 64.17
C LEU A 26 -34.80 -33.53 62.62
N GLY A 27 -34.80 -32.37 61.95
CA GLY A 27 -34.65 -32.27 60.50
C GLY A 27 -33.25 -32.70 60.02
N GLY A 28 -32.22 -32.48 60.85
CA GLY A 28 -30.87 -33.01 60.64
C GLY A 28 -30.81 -34.54 60.60
N ILE A 29 -31.51 -35.22 61.52
CA ILE A 29 -31.50 -36.69 61.62
C ILE A 29 -32.36 -37.33 60.51
N GLN A 30 -33.50 -36.73 60.16
CA GLN A 30 -34.27 -37.15 58.98
C GLN A 30 -33.51 -36.91 57.67
N GLY A 31 -32.73 -35.82 57.57
CA GLY A 31 -31.85 -35.57 56.42
C GLY A 31 -30.76 -36.62 56.25
N LEU A 32 -30.24 -37.18 57.35
CA LEU A 32 -29.27 -38.29 57.35
C LEU A 32 -29.91 -39.62 56.94
N GLY A 33 -31.15 -39.90 57.38
CA GLY A 33 -31.89 -41.11 57.02
C GLY A 33 -32.55 -41.09 55.64
N SER A 34 -32.74 -39.92 55.03
CA SER A 34 -33.43 -39.74 53.74
C SER A 34 -32.51 -39.55 52.53
N GLY A 35 -31.19 -39.46 52.72
CA GLY A 35 -30.22 -39.24 51.64
C GLY A 35 -30.14 -37.80 51.10
N ALA A 36 -30.89 -36.86 51.68
CA ALA A 36 -30.94 -35.47 51.22
C ALA A 36 -29.60 -34.71 51.35
N TYR A 37 -28.73 -35.11 52.30
CA TYR A 37 -27.37 -34.59 52.37
C TYR A 37 -26.49 -35.10 51.22
N ASP A 38 -26.53 -36.40 50.95
CA ASP A 38 -25.76 -37.01 49.86
C ASP A 38 -26.16 -36.43 48.50
N ALA A 39 -27.45 -36.20 48.27
CA ALA A 39 -27.94 -35.56 47.05
C ALA A 39 -27.36 -34.15 46.84
N ARG A 40 -27.26 -33.33 47.89
CA ARG A 40 -26.66 -31.98 47.81
C ARG A 40 -25.14 -32.01 47.65
N VAL A 41 -24.48 -33.00 48.24
CA VAL A 41 -23.03 -33.19 48.05
C VAL A 41 -22.79 -33.55 46.58
N GLN A 42 -23.52 -34.51 46.03
CA GLN A 42 -23.45 -34.89 44.62
C GLN A 42 -23.75 -33.71 43.68
N GLU A 43 -24.78 -32.91 43.97
CA GLU A 43 -25.09 -31.71 43.17
C GLU A 43 -23.93 -30.71 43.16
N ARG A 44 -23.31 -30.46 44.32
CA ARG A 44 -22.16 -29.55 44.42
C ARG A 44 -20.92 -30.09 43.74
N GLU A 45 -20.66 -31.39 43.84
CA GLU A 45 -19.58 -32.06 43.14
C GLU A 45 -19.77 -31.98 41.63
N ALA A 46 -20.97 -32.30 41.13
CA ALA A 46 -21.31 -32.18 39.71
C ALA A 46 -21.17 -30.73 39.21
N ARG A 47 -21.60 -29.74 40.01
CA ARG A 47 -21.43 -28.32 39.68
C ARG A 47 -19.95 -27.91 39.66
N LEU A 48 -19.15 -28.40 40.61
CA LEU A 48 -17.71 -28.12 40.65
C LEU A 48 -16.99 -28.74 39.45
N GLU A 49 -17.36 -29.96 39.06
CA GLU A 49 -16.84 -30.59 37.84
C GLU A 49 -17.23 -29.80 36.58
N ALA A 50 -18.49 -29.37 36.48
CA ALA A 50 -18.93 -28.54 35.35
C ALA A 50 -18.14 -27.23 35.27
N LEU A 51 -17.95 -26.54 36.40
CA LEU A 51 -17.15 -25.31 36.46
C LEU A 51 -15.69 -25.55 36.06
N ARG A 52 -15.08 -26.67 36.50
CA ARG A 52 -13.71 -27.03 36.10
C ARG A 52 -13.59 -27.29 34.61
N ARG A 53 -14.57 -27.96 34.00
CA ARG A 53 -14.59 -28.17 32.53
C ARG A 53 -14.69 -26.85 31.78
N THR A 54 -15.61 -25.97 32.18
CA THR A 54 -15.72 -24.63 31.59
C THR A 54 -14.44 -23.82 31.76
N GLN A 55 -13.78 -23.92 32.91
CA GLN A 55 -12.51 -23.23 33.13
C GLN A 55 -11.42 -23.74 32.16
N GLN A 56 -11.30 -25.06 31.97
CA GLN A 56 -10.34 -25.65 31.03
C GLN A 56 -10.64 -25.24 29.57
N GLU A 57 -11.92 -25.20 29.19
CA GLU A 57 -12.35 -24.74 27.85
C GLU A 57 -11.97 -23.28 27.62
N LEU A 58 -12.25 -22.39 28.59
CA LEU A 58 -11.91 -20.96 28.50
C LEU A 58 -10.40 -20.72 28.48
N GLU A 59 -9.62 -21.51 29.24
CA GLU A 59 -8.16 -21.46 29.21
C GLU A 59 -7.60 -21.87 27.83
N GLY A 60 -8.20 -22.90 27.21
CA GLY A 60 -7.90 -23.30 25.83
C GLY A 60 -8.22 -22.20 24.81
N GLU A 61 -9.44 -21.66 24.87
CA GLU A 61 -9.87 -20.57 23.97
C GLU A 61 -8.99 -19.34 24.12
N ARG A 62 -8.61 -18.99 25.35
CA ARG A 62 -7.69 -17.87 25.62
C ARG A 62 -6.33 -18.10 24.97
N SER A 63 -5.76 -19.29 25.12
CA SER A 63 -4.47 -19.64 24.50
C SER A 63 -4.52 -19.55 22.97
N ASP A 64 -5.61 -20.02 22.37
CA ASP A 64 -5.84 -19.95 20.92
C ASP A 64 -5.97 -18.49 20.44
N LEU A 65 -6.73 -17.67 21.18
CA LEU A 65 -6.88 -16.25 20.87
C LEU A 65 -5.57 -15.48 21.02
N GLU A 66 -4.77 -15.76 22.05
CA GLU A 66 -3.45 -15.16 22.25
C GLU A 66 -2.51 -15.53 21.08
N THR A 67 -2.54 -16.78 20.63
CA THR A 67 -1.76 -17.24 19.47
C THR A 67 -2.19 -16.54 18.19
N ARG A 68 -3.50 -16.47 17.91
CA ARG A 68 -4.04 -15.77 16.73
C ARG A 68 -3.70 -14.28 16.76
N ARG A 69 -3.80 -13.64 17.92
CA ARG A 69 -3.42 -12.23 18.11
C ARG A 69 -1.95 -12.01 17.81
N ALA A 70 -1.07 -12.88 18.31
CA ALA A 70 0.37 -12.78 18.07
C ALA A 70 0.68 -12.90 16.57
N GLU A 71 0.03 -13.85 15.88
CA GLU A 71 0.18 -14.04 14.44
C GLU A 71 -0.32 -12.83 13.63
N GLN A 72 -1.53 -12.34 13.92
CA GLN A 72 -2.06 -11.13 13.28
C GLN A 72 -1.17 -9.91 13.50
N THR A 73 -0.60 -9.77 14.70
CA THR A 73 0.32 -8.67 15.01
C THR A 73 1.58 -8.75 14.14
N ARG A 74 2.13 -9.94 13.91
CA ARG A 74 3.27 -10.15 13.01
C ARG A 74 2.90 -9.84 11.56
N GLN A 75 1.74 -10.27 11.10
CA GLN A 75 1.27 -9.99 9.74
C GLN A 75 1.10 -8.48 9.51
N VAL A 76 0.47 -7.77 10.45
CA VAL A 76 0.34 -6.31 10.37
C VAL A 76 1.70 -5.62 10.35
N ALA A 77 2.66 -6.07 11.16
CA ALA A 77 4.02 -5.52 11.15
C ALA A 77 4.72 -5.76 9.81
N ALA A 78 4.59 -6.96 9.23
CA ALA A 78 5.16 -7.30 7.92
C ALA A 78 4.55 -6.45 6.80
N GLU A 79 3.23 -6.29 6.77
CA GLU A 79 2.54 -5.45 5.78
C GLU A 79 2.92 -3.97 5.92
N ARG A 80 3.04 -3.46 7.14
CA ARG A 80 3.53 -2.09 7.37
C ARG A 80 4.95 -1.89 6.83
N ALA A 81 5.85 -2.85 7.05
CA ALA A 81 7.21 -2.81 6.52
C ALA A 81 7.24 -2.94 4.99
N ARG A 82 6.27 -3.64 4.39
CA ARG A 82 6.10 -3.71 2.94
C ARG A 82 5.61 -2.37 2.36
N LEU A 83 4.63 -1.74 3.00
CA LEU A 83 4.13 -0.42 2.59
C LEU A 83 5.24 0.63 2.64
N GLN A 84 6.02 0.68 3.72
CA GLN A 84 7.15 1.62 3.82
C GLN A 84 8.18 1.45 2.70
N ARG A 85 8.45 0.21 2.28
CA ARG A 85 9.33 -0.06 1.13
C ARG A 85 8.71 0.43 -0.16
N LEU A 86 7.43 0.13 -0.39
CA LEU A 86 6.71 0.58 -1.58
C LEU A 86 6.64 2.11 -1.69
N ASP A 87 6.39 2.81 -0.57
CA ASP A 87 6.41 4.27 -0.53
C ASP A 87 7.80 4.83 -0.88
N GLY A 88 8.86 4.17 -0.42
CA GLY A 88 10.24 4.51 -0.79
C GLY A 88 10.52 4.30 -2.28
N ASP A 89 10.05 3.18 -2.85
CA ASP A 89 10.19 2.87 -4.27
C ASP A 89 9.44 3.88 -5.14
N VAL A 90 8.21 4.25 -4.77
CA VAL A 90 7.42 5.29 -5.45
C VAL A 90 8.16 6.63 -5.42
N ALA A 91 8.67 7.05 -4.25
CA ALA A 91 9.44 8.29 -4.15
C ALA A 91 10.77 8.26 -4.93
N SER A 92 11.34 7.08 -5.16
CA SER A 92 12.51 6.91 -6.03
C SER A 92 12.11 7.05 -7.50
N LEU A 93 11.05 6.37 -7.92
CA LEU A 93 10.52 6.43 -9.29
C LEU A 93 10.08 7.85 -9.67
N ASP A 94 9.42 8.58 -8.76
CA ASP A 94 9.03 9.97 -9.01
C ASP A 94 10.24 10.87 -9.29
N ARG A 95 11.34 10.68 -8.54
CA ARG A 95 12.59 11.40 -8.78
C ARG A 95 13.22 11.05 -10.12
N GLU A 96 13.18 9.78 -10.51
CA GLU A 96 13.68 9.32 -11.80
C GLU A 96 12.85 9.89 -12.97
N VAL A 97 11.53 9.85 -12.87
CA VAL A 97 10.63 10.45 -13.87
C VAL A 97 10.85 11.95 -14.00
N ALA A 98 11.03 12.66 -12.89
CA ALA A 98 11.34 14.09 -12.91
C ALA A 98 12.68 14.37 -13.58
N ALA A 99 13.71 13.56 -13.30
CA ALA A 99 15.03 13.69 -13.92
C ALA A 99 14.99 13.42 -15.43
N LEU A 100 14.29 12.36 -15.85
CA LEU A 100 14.09 12.02 -17.26
C LEU A 100 13.31 13.11 -18.00
N SER A 101 12.26 13.64 -17.37
CA SER A 101 11.46 14.75 -17.93
C SER A 101 12.31 16.01 -18.12
N ALA A 102 13.15 16.35 -17.14
CA ALA A 102 14.09 17.46 -17.26
C ALA A 102 15.18 17.22 -18.32
N GLN A 103 15.64 15.98 -18.50
CA GLN A 103 16.55 15.62 -19.58
C GLN A 103 15.88 15.76 -20.95
N HIS A 104 14.64 15.28 -21.09
CA HIS A 104 13.87 15.40 -22.32
C HIS A 104 13.65 16.87 -22.71
N GLY A 105 13.25 17.72 -21.75
CA GLY A 105 13.09 19.16 -21.99
C GLY A 105 14.38 19.85 -22.43
N ARG A 106 15.54 19.45 -21.90
CA ARG A 106 16.85 19.93 -22.38
C ARG A 106 17.17 19.42 -23.79
N GLY A 107 16.83 18.19 -24.10
CA GLY A 107 16.93 17.61 -25.45
C GLY A 107 16.11 18.42 -26.47
N ASP A 108 14.85 18.71 -26.15
CA ASP A 108 13.96 19.52 -27.00
C ASP A 108 14.53 20.92 -27.25
N GLN A 109 15.05 21.58 -26.22
CA GLN A 109 15.71 22.87 -26.36
C GLN A 109 16.91 22.78 -27.30
N ARG A 110 17.72 21.72 -27.17
CA ARG A 110 18.89 21.50 -28.04
C ARG A 110 18.49 21.27 -29.49
N VAL A 111 17.43 20.49 -29.72
CA VAL A 111 16.89 20.28 -31.08
C VAL A 111 16.41 21.59 -31.70
N ARG A 112 15.67 22.42 -30.95
CA ARG A 112 15.23 23.75 -31.44
C ARG A 112 16.41 24.67 -31.75
N GLU A 113 17.43 24.66 -30.90
CA GLU A 113 18.67 25.42 -31.12
C GLU A 113 19.36 24.97 -32.43
N LEU A 114 19.54 23.66 -32.61
CA LEU A 114 20.14 23.10 -33.83
C LEU A 114 19.33 23.46 -35.08
N GLN A 115 18.00 23.36 -35.03
CA GLN A 115 17.13 23.77 -36.13
C GLN A 115 17.29 25.25 -36.50
N SER A 116 17.40 26.13 -35.49
CA SER A 116 17.61 27.57 -35.72
C SER A 116 18.96 27.86 -36.37
N ARG A 117 20.04 27.18 -35.94
CA ARG A 117 21.37 27.29 -36.54
C ARG A 117 21.35 26.80 -37.97
N LEU A 118 20.69 25.68 -38.24
CA LEU A 118 20.55 25.10 -39.57
C LEU A 118 19.86 26.08 -40.54
N ALA A 119 18.78 26.74 -40.09
CA ALA A 119 18.08 27.74 -40.88
C ALA A 119 18.96 28.97 -41.18
N ALA A 120 19.69 29.47 -40.18
CA ALA A 120 20.61 30.60 -40.34
C ALA A 120 21.74 30.26 -41.33
N LEU A 121 22.32 29.06 -41.22
CA LEU A 121 23.40 28.60 -42.11
C LEU A 121 22.91 28.48 -43.56
N LYS A 122 21.72 27.92 -43.77
CA LYS A 122 21.08 27.85 -45.11
C LYS A 122 20.88 29.24 -45.70
N GLN A 123 20.43 30.21 -44.91
CA GLN A 123 20.26 31.59 -45.36
C GLN A 123 21.60 32.24 -45.73
N GLN A 124 22.64 32.01 -44.94
CA GLN A 124 23.98 32.54 -45.20
C GLN A 124 24.57 31.95 -46.50
N MET A 125 24.44 30.64 -46.71
CA MET A 125 24.85 30.00 -47.97
C MET A 125 24.09 30.58 -49.16
N GLY A 126 22.78 30.80 -49.05
CA GLY A 126 21.98 31.42 -50.11
C GLY A 126 22.47 32.83 -50.47
N ARG A 127 22.77 33.66 -49.47
CA ARG A 127 23.33 35.01 -49.68
C ARG A 127 24.70 34.97 -50.35
N GLN A 128 25.56 34.04 -49.93
CA GLN A 128 26.89 33.88 -50.54
C GLN A 128 26.79 33.39 -51.98
N GLN A 129 25.87 32.46 -52.28
CA GLN A 129 25.65 32.00 -53.64
C GLN A 129 25.19 33.16 -54.54
N SER A 130 24.21 33.96 -54.11
CA SER A 130 23.77 35.14 -54.87
C SER A 130 24.89 36.17 -55.04
N ALA A 131 25.77 36.33 -54.06
CA ALA A 131 26.94 37.20 -54.19
C ALA A 131 27.93 36.65 -55.24
N LEU A 132 28.22 35.35 -55.22
CA LEU A 132 29.08 34.71 -56.23
C LEU A 132 28.49 34.83 -57.64
N ASP A 133 27.18 34.59 -57.79
CA ASP A 133 26.48 34.70 -59.08
C ASP A 133 26.52 36.14 -59.62
N ALA A 134 26.41 37.15 -58.74
CA ALA A 134 26.53 38.55 -59.12
C ALA A 134 27.96 38.92 -59.56
N LEU A 135 29.00 38.40 -58.87
CA LEU A 135 30.39 38.58 -59.30
C LEU A 135 30.68 37.88 -60.63
N GLU A 136 30.05 36.74 -60.90
CA GLU A 136 30.17 36.02 -62.18
C GLU A 136 29.49 36.76 -63.33
N GLY A 137 28.35 37.41 -63.06
CA GLY A 137 27.59 38.18 -64.04
C GLY A 137 28.21 39.53 -64.42
N ASP A 138 29.07 40.13 -63.58
CA ASP A 138 29.67 41.45 -63.82
C ASP A 138 30.83 41.43 -64.84
N GLY A 139 31.25 40.26 -65.32
CA GLY A 139 31.97 40.10 -66.59
C GLY A 139 33.35 40.78 -66.72
N LEU A 140 33.93 41.34 -65.65
CA LEU A 140 35.25 41.99 -65.67
C LEU A 140 36.14 41.39 -64.59
N GLY A 141 37.04 40.50 -65.01
CA GLY A 141 38.06 39.87 -64.18
C GLY A 141 39.12 40.89 -63.74
N ASP A 142 38.87 41.57 -62.64
CA ASP A 142 39.90 42.24 -61.85
C ASP A 142 40.45 41.28 -60.78
N SER A 143 41.75 41.39 -60.50
CA SER A 143 42.48 40.55 -59.54
C SER A 143 41.86 40.57 -58.13
N ASP A 144 41.22 41.68 -57.75
CA ASP A 144 40.54 41.84 -56.46
C ASP A 144 39.19 41.10 -56.43
N ALA A 145 38.47 41.04 -57.56
CA ALA A 145 37.25 40.24 -57.71
C ALA A 145 37.57 38.74 -57.62
N ASP A 146 38.66 38.29 -58.24
CA ASP A 146 39.11 36.90 -58.17
C ASP A 146 39.57 36.46 -56.78
N LEU A 147 40.19 37.36 -56.00
CA LEU A 147 40.53 37.10 -54.59
C LEU A 147 39.26 36.97 -53.74
N ARG A 148 38.30 37.86 -53.94
CA ARG A 148 37.03 37.87 -53.20
C ARG A 148 36.17 36.66 -53.52
N ARG A 149 36.18 36.20 -54.78
CA ARG A 149 35.52 34.97 -55.24
C ARG A 149 36.07 33.73 -54.54
N ARG A 150 37.41 33.57 -54.53
CA ARG A 150 38.09 32.47 -53.82
C ARG A 150 37.81 32.48 -52.32
N GLN A 151 37.78 33.67 -51.70
CA GLN A 151 37.47 33.80 -50.28
C GLN A 151 36.03 33.36 -49.95
N LEU A 152 35.06 33.74 -50.78
CA LEU A 152 33.66 33.33 -50.62
C LEU A 152 33.47 31.84 -50.85
N GLU A 153 34.17 31.24 -51.81
CA GLU A 153 34.15 29.79 -52.05
C GLU A 153 34.69 29.01 -50.85
N GLN A 154 35.80 29.46 -50.25
CA GLN A 154 36.36 28.86 -49.04
C GLN A 154 35.38 28.96 -47.86
N GLN A 155 34.76 30.14 -47.66
CA GLN A 155 33.75 30.32 -46.62
C GLN A 155 32.54 29.43 -46.84
N ARG A 156 32.07 29.27 -48.09
CA ARG A 156 30.96 28.38 -48.42
C ARG A 156 31.29 26.93 -48.09
N GLN A 157 32.49 26.46 -48.46
CA GLN A 157 32.93 25.10 -48.14
C GLN A 157 32.99 24.86 -46.63
N ALA A 158 33.50 25.83 -45.85
CA ALA A 158 33.52 25.74 -44.39
C ALA A 158 32.09 25.64 -43.81
N LEU A 159 31.14 26.45 -44.32
CA LEU A 159 29.74 26.40 -43.88
C LEU A 159 29.05 25.08 -44.29
N GLN A 160 29.37 24.53 -45.46
CA GLN A 160 28.85 23.23 -45.89
C GLN A 160 29.32 22.10 -44.95
N GLN A 161 30.59 22.11 -44.55
CA GLN A 161 31.12 21.14 -43.60
C GLN A 161 30.42 21.27 -42.22
N GLU A 162 30.22 22.50 -41.75
CA GLU A 162 29.49 22.73 -40.49
C GLU A 162 28.03 22.26 -40.58
N TYR A 163 27.36 22.49 -41.71
CA TYR A 163 26.00 22.00 -41.97
C TYR A 163 25.92 20.47 -41.88
N GLU A 164 26.84 19.78 -42.55
CA GLU A 164 26.90 18.30 -42.57
C GLU A 164 27.15 17.74 -41.18
N LEU A 165 28.07 18.34 -40.41
CA LEU A 165 28.36 17.96 -39.04
C LEU A 165 27.14 18.10 -38.13
N LEU A 166 26.40 19.22 -38.24
CA LEU A 166 25.18 19.45 -37.46
C LEU A 166 24.06 18.47 -37.84
N MET A 167 23.91 18.16 -39.14
CA MET A 167 22.97 17.15 -39.62
C MET A 167 23.28 15.77 -39.04
N GLN A 168 24.55 15.36 -39.04
CA GLN A 168 24.98 14.08 -38.47
C GLN A 168 24.69 14.01 -36.97
N LEU A 169 25.03 15.07 -36.22
CA LEU A 169 24.73 15.16 -34.78
C LEU A 169 23.23 15.07 -34.49
N SER A 170 22.38 15.67 -35.33
CA SER A 170 20.93 15.59 -35.17
C SER A 170 20.38 14.18 -35.39
N LEU A 171 20.98 13.40 -36.29
CA LEU A 171 20.61 12.01 -36.56
C LEU A 171 21.04 11.08 -35.41
N GLU A 172 22.18 11.34 -34.80
CA GLU A 172 22.66 10.61 -33.61
C GLU A 172 21.81 10.90 -32.37
N LEU A 173 21.36 12.14 -32.18
CA LEU A 173 20.48 12.54 -31.07
C LEU A 173 19.05 12.00 -31.20
N ALA A 174 18.62 11.61 -32.40
CA ALA A 174 17.28 11.07 -32.66
C ALA A 174 17.18 9.54 -32.54
N ARG A 175 18.30 8.86 -32.27
CA ARG A 175 18.41 7.39 -32.18
C ARG A 175 18.46 6.93 -30.73
#